data_AF-A0A7W3IPD8-F1
#
_entry.id   AF-A0A7W3IPD8-F1
#
_cell.length_a   1.000
_cell.length_b   1.000
_cell.length_c   1.000
_cell.angle_alpha   90.00
_cell.angle_beta   90.00
_cell.angle_gamma   90.00
#
_symmetry.space_group_name_H-M   'P 1'
#
loop_
_entity.id
_entity.type
_entity.pdbx_description
1 polymer ?
#
loop_
_entity_poly.entity_id
_entity_poly.type
_entity_poly.pdbx_seq_one_letter_code
_entity_poly.pdbx_strand_id
1 'polypeptide(L)'
;MSGNTPGPDHPYGGQNPNGPGADGPRGDQPGFGRPSGPGFGGGPGGPNPANGPQPGYGGGAPWTPQPQQPGPQGPGGYGPTGPTGPTGPQTWNPTGPQGYGGPQPPSPYPGGPGQPPKGGGRTKLVLMIAGGALVLLLIAVIGGVALFGKKNTPVADPDPTTTTAPAAEDQAGAVKGFLGALAAGNAKQALAYAANTPSDTTFLTDEVLKASQQAAPITDIQVAPVSSNYSTSVDASYKVGNSLVTGSFRVEKFGSTWKLENVANDVKLYSSSYEGLPLLVSGVKVTGDTIYLFPGTYAISTGSKYVTWGTSSITVKDPEGYVSMSGLSPKLTSAGTSAVTAAVKSAGEACVKERKATTSCGPSIHPPSGTKVDTSTIRWSVSFGSFSKLSSVRLNYEDGRQAVGYVSVGMKAKYVGTYKGRKTNFSSYSTEFVDKPVVNLFSEPLKVSWED
;
A
#
# COMPACT_ATOMS: atom_id res chain seq x y z
N MET A 1 -31.19 -48.63 2.35
CA MET A 1 -31.37 -50.10 2.47
C MET A 1 -30.20 -50.71 1.71
N SER A 2 -29.23 -51.42 2.28
CA SER A 2 -28.83 -51.68 3.68
C SER A 2 -27.29 -51.52 3.70
N GLY A 3 -26.54 -51.36 4.78
CA GLY A 3 -26.72 -51.65 6.20
C GLY A 3 -25.31 -52.01 6.70
N ASN A 4 -24.67 -51.12 7.46
CA ASN A 4 -23.24 -51.15 7.77
C ASN A 4 -23.03 -51.25 9.30
N THR A 5 -22.28 -52.25 9.80
CA THR A 5 -21.90 -52.42 11.22
C THR A 5 -20.76 -53.48 11.37
N PRO A 6 -20.01 -53.55 12.50
CA PRO A 6 -18.54 -53.44 12.42
C PRO A 6 -17.69 -54.36 13.36
N GLY A 7 -16.35 -54.22 13.30
CA GLY A 7 -15.39 -54.59 14.36
C GLY A 7 -14.90 -56.05 14.38
N PRO A 8 -13.86 -56.40 15.18
CA PRO A 8 -13.26 -55.64 16.29
C PRO A 8 -11.71 -55.45 16.27
N ASP A 9 -11.20 -54.66 17.22
CA ASP A 9 -9.78 -54.41 17.54
C ASP A 9 -9.01 -55.61 18.16
N HIS A 10 -7.66 -55.59 18.12
CA HIS A 10 -6.75 -56.14 19.16
C HIS A 10 -5.27 -55.64 18.99
N PRO A 11 -4.39 -55.70 20.02
CA PRO A 11 -3.51 -54.56 20.36
C PRO A 11 -2.03 -54.87 20.75
N TYR A 12 -1.28 -53.85 21.19
CA TYR A 12 0.10 -53.86 21.78
C TYR A 12 1.25 -54.28 20.82
N GLY A 13 2.51 -53.87 20.98
CA GLY A 13 3.20 -53.00 21.96
C GLY A 13 4.65 -53.49 22.19
N GLY A 14 5.64 -52.61 22.38
CA GLY A 14 7.02 -53.05 22.69
C GLY A 14 8.11 -51.99 22.50
N GLN A 15 9.08 -51.92 23.42
CA GLN A 15 10.18 -50.93 23.48
C GLN A 15 11.56 -51.63 23.52
N ASN A 16 12.62 -50.79 23.45
CA ASN A 16 13.91 -50.96 24.16
C ASN A 16 15.08 -51.65 23.37
N PRO A 17 16.34 -51.70 23.89
CA PRO A 17 17.39 -50.72 23.54
C PRO A 17 18.79 -51.32 23.20
N ASN A 18 19.83 -50.49 22.97
CA ASN A 18 21.15 -50.56 23.65
C ASN A 18 22.21 -49.55 23.12
N GLY A 19 23.03 -48.98 24.03
CA GLY A 19 24.37 -48.39 23.77
C GLY A 19 25.48 -49.37 24.22
N PRO A 20 26.72 -48.95 24.65
CA PRO A 20 27.36 -47.61 24.80
C PRO A 20 28.65 -47.49 23.92
N GLY A 21 29.69 -46.64 24.09
CA GLY A 21 30.03 -45.48 24.96
C GLY A 21 31.55 -45.15 25.00
N ALA A 22 31.96 -44.28 25.95
CA ALA A 22 33.32 -43.99 26.50
C ALA A 22 34.39 -43.12 25.74
N ASP A 23 34.65 -41.94 26.34
CA ASP A 23 35.94 -41.29 26.71
C ASP A 23 37.00 -40.74 25.71
N GLY A 24 37.57 -39.55 26.03
CA GLY A 24 38.69 -38.85 25.34
C GLY A 24 40.04 -38.96 26.10
N PRO A 25 40.98 -37.95 26.14
CA PRO A 25 41.00 -36.59 25.57
C PRO A 25 42.41 -36.11 25.01
N ARG A 26 42.59 -34.77 24.79
CA ARG A 26 43.83 -34.00 24.39
C ARG A 26 44.16 -34.00 22.87
N GLY A 27 44.69 -32.94 22.25
CA GLY A 27 45.06 -31.58 22.71
C GLY A 27 45.49 -30.65 21.54
N ASP A 28 45.90 -29.41 21.89
CA ASP A 28 46.69 -28.42 21.11
C ASP A 28 46.12 -27.67 19.87
N GLN A 29 45.96 -26.35 20.06
CA GLN A 29 46.10 -25.27 19.04
C GLN A 29 47.61 -24.94 18.87
N PRO A 30 48.11 -24.24 17.81
CA PRO A 30 47.43 -23.17 17.05
C PRO A 30 47.72 -23.13 15.52
N GLY A 31 47.19 -22.12 14.80
CA GLY A 31 47.73 -21.73 13.48
C GLY A 31 46.73 -21.03 12.53
N PHE A 32 47.06 -19.82 12.08
CA PHE A 32 46.30 -19.09 11.05
C PHE A 32 46.69 -19.54 9.62
N GLY A 33 45.70 -19.64 8.71
CA GLY A 33 45.99 -19.82 7.28
C GLY A 33 44.73 -19.87 6.39
N ARG A 34 44.50 -18.81 5.61
CA ARG A 34 43.73 -18.87 4.33
C ARG A 34 44.70 -19.41 3.25
N PRO A 35 44.27 -20.17 2.22
CA PRO A 35 43.57 -19.52 1.09
C PRO A 35 42.62 -20.39 0.20
N SER A 36 41.85 -19.66 -0.61
CA SER A 36 41.33 -19.97 -1.97
C SER A 36 41.03 -21.41 -2.45
N GLY A 37 39.76 -21.64 -2.82
CA GLY A 37 39.39 -22.16 -4.15
C GLY A 37 39.18 -23.68 -4.30
N PRO A 38 37.95 -24.15 -4.59
CA PRO A 38 37.71 -25.50 -5.12
C PRO A 38 38.00 -25.55 -6.64
N GLY A 39 38.93 -26.42 -7.04
CA GLY A 39 39.16 -26.74 -8.45
C GLY A 39 38.16 -27.77 -8.99
N PHE A 40 38.06 -27.85 -10.33
CA PHE A 40 37.27 -28.86 -11.02
C PHE A 40 37.99 -30.22 -11.04
N GLY A 41 37.24 -31.31 -10.85
CA GLY A 41 37.62 -32.67 -11.25
C GLY A 41 36.99 -33.01 -12.61
N GLY A 42 37.79 -33.48 -13.56
CA GLY A 42 37.36 -33.65 -14.97
C GLY A 42 37.16 -35.11 -15.42
N GLY A 43 36.68 -35.24 -16.66
CA GLY A 43 36.63 -36.48 -17.46
C GLY A 43 36.97 -36.19 -18.93
N PRO A 44 37.52 -37.14 -19.71
CA PRO A 44 38.62 -36.80 -20.62
C PRO A 44 38.30 -36.89 -22.12
N GLY A 45 39.07 -36.13 -22.92
CA GLY A 45 39.11 -36.23 -24.39
C GLY A 45 40.22 -35.39 -25.02
N GLY A 46 41.36 -36.02 -25.34
CA GLY A 46 42.40 -35.51 -26.24
C GLY A 46 42.74 -36.59 -27.29
N PRO A 47 43.68 -36.37 -28.25
CA PRO A 47 44.80 -35.42 -28.21
C PRO A 47 44.91 -34.45 -29.41
N ASN A 48 45.99 -33.64 -29.40
CA ASN A 48 46.30 -32.50 -30.29
C ASN A 48 47.62 -32.79 -31.10
N PRO A 49 48.51 -31.82 -31.41
CA PRO A 49 48.61 -30.87 -32.54
C PRO A 49 49.78 -31.12 -33.53
N ALA A 50 49.88 -30.33 -34.63
CA ALA A 50 51.11 -29.59 -35.08
C ALA A 50 50.95 -29.00 -36.53
N ASN A 51 51.85 -28.19 -37.10
CA ASN A 51 52.35 -26.83 -36.81
C ASN A 51 53.39 -26.42 -37.91
N GLY A 52 53.27 -25.22 -38.50
CA GLY A 52 54.34 -24.49 -39.25
C GLY A 52 54.47 -24.68 -40.79
N PRO A 53 55.22 -23.80 -41.52
CA PRO A 53 55.58 -22.39 -41.27
C PRO A 53 55.43 -21.41 -42.49
N GLN A 54 55.82 -20.12 -42.30
CA GLN A 54 55.80 -18.93 -43.21
C GLN A 54 56.51 -19.06 -44.59
N PRO A 55 56.38 -18.14 -45.60
CA PRO A 55 56.35 -16.64 -45.57
C PRO A 55 55.18 -15.99 -46.37
N GLY A 56 54.97 -14.67 -46.54
CA GLY A 56 55.70 -13.46 -46.09
C GLY A 56 55.94 -12.44 -47.23
N TYR A 57 54.93 -11.62 -47.60
CA TYR A 57 55.02 -10.46 -48.53
C TYR A 57 54.04 -9.35 -48.12
N GLY A 58 54.27 -8.08 -48.51
CA GLY A 58 53.36 -6.98 -48.16
C GLY A 58 53.52 -5.70 -49.00
N GLY A 59 52.74 -4.66 -48.66
CA GLY A 59 52.88 -3.28 -49.15
C GLY A 59 51.70 -2.74 -49.98
N GLY A 60 51.13 -1.58 -49.58
CA GLY A 60 50.22 -0.77 -50.41
C GLY A 60 49.01 -0.14 -49.68
N ALA A 61 48.98 1.18 -49.57
CA ALA A 61 47.80 2.01 -49.22
C ALA A 61 47.14 2.54 -50.52
N PRO A 62 46.13 3.45 -50.54
CA PRO A 62 45.31 4.04 -49.45
C PRO A 62 43.77 3.99 -49.72
N TRP A 63 42.96 4.61 -48.84
CA TRP A 63 41.51 4.82 -49.01
C TRP A 63 41.16 6.29 -49.32
N THR A 64 40.33 6.53 -50.34
CA THR A 64 39.69 7.81 -50.75
C THR A 64 38.43 7.51 -51.61
N PRO A 65 37.62 8.49 -52.08
CA PRO A 65 36.88 9.52 -51.33
C PRO A 65 35.41 9.71 -51.84
N GLN A 66 34.54 10.45 -51.13
CA GLN A 66 33.49 11.33 -51.75
C GLN A 66 32.83 12.30 -50.72
N PRO A 67 32.07 13.37 -51.11
CA PRO A 67 32.63 14.71 -51.09
C PRO A 67 31.86 15.76 -50.24
N GLN A 68 32.43 16.96 -50.18
CA GLN A 68 31.99 18.10 -49.35
C GLN A 68 30.80 18.88 -49.95
N GLN A 69 30.06 19.59 -49.09
CA GLN A 69 29.10 20.63 -49.47
C GLN A 69 29.48 21.96 -48.76
N PRO A 70 29.39 23.14 -49.41
CA PRO A 70 29.95 24.39 -48.84
C PRO A 70 28.97 25.14 -47.93
N GLY A 71 29.51 25.81 -46.89
CA GLY A 71 28.76 26.72 -46.02
C GLY A 71 29.45 28.11 -45.91
N PRO A 72 28.72 29.24 -45.96
CA PRO A 72 29.32 30.58 -45.80
C PRO A 72 29.26 31.12 -44.34
N GLN A 73 30.39 31.68 -43.88
CA GLN A 73 30.55 32.96 -43.13
C GLN A 73 29.56 33.23 -41.95
N GLY A 74 29.93 33.29 -40.66
CA GLY A 74 31.06 33.96 -39.96
C GLY A 74 30.49 35.01 -38.96
N PRO A 75 31.26 35.73 -38.10
CA PRO A 75 32.56 35.42 -37.48
C PRO A 75 32.65 35.73 -35.94
N GLY A 76 33.57 35.06 -35.23
CA GLY A 76 34.24 35.57 -33.99
C GLY A 76 33.50 35.46 -32.64
N GLY A 77 34.16 35.18 -31.50
CA GLY A 77 35.58 34.78 -31.33
C GLY A 77 36.01 34.66 -29.85
N TYR A 78 37.11 33.93 -29.65
CA TYR A 78 38.00 33.93 -28.46
C TYR A 78 37.50 33.38 -27.10
N GLY A 79 38.08 32.25 -26.68
CA GLY A 79 38.33 31.92 -25.25
C GLY A 79 39.71 32.46 -24.81
N PRO A 80 40.48 31.81 -23.90
CA PRO A 80 40.16 30.60 -23.11
C PRO A 80 40.59 30.67 -21.60
N THR A 81 40.31 29.59 -20.86
CA THR A 81 41.04 29.01 -19.70
C THR A 81 42.03 29.84 -18.85
N GLY A 82 41.93 29.79 -17.51
CA GLY A 82 43.10 29.93 -16.63
C GLY A 82 42.82 30.22 -15.13
N PRO A 83 43.71 29.89 -14.17
CA PRO A 83 43.36 29.72 -12.75
C PRO A 83 44.13 30.61 -11.74
N THR A 84 43.90 30.34 -10.43
CA THR A 84 44.69 30.70 -9.21
C THR A 84 44.42 32.02 -8.47
N GLY A 85 44.62 31.99 -7.14
CA GLY A 85 45.07 33.15 -6.34
C GLY A 85 44.15 33.63 -5.19
N PRO A 86 44.57 33.60 -3.89
CA PRO A 86 43.83 34.17 -2.75
C PRO A 86 44.40 35.53 -2.26
N THR A 87 43.63 36.32 -1.49
CA THR A 87 44.05 37.14 -0.30
C THR A 87 43.00 38.18 0.17
N GLY A 88 42.96 38.47 1.48
CA GLY A 88 42.73 39.84 1.99
C GLY A 88 41.33 40.24 2.52
N PRO A 89 41.19 40.87 3.71
CA PRO A 89 39.87 41.15 4.34
C PRO A 89 39.59 42.63 4.74
N GLN A 90 38.36 42.88 5.25
CA GLN A 90 37.87 44.07 6.01
C GLN A 90 37.70 45.39 5.20
N THR A 91 36.79 46.35 5.48
CA THR A 91 35.77 46.60 6.54
C THR A 91 34.77 47.66 6.04
N TRP A 92 33.50 47.72 6.52
CA TRP A 92 32.63 48.91 6.30
C TRP A 92 31.45 49.08 7.28
N ASN A 93 31.28 50.27 7.86
CA ASN A 93 30.06 50.86 8.47
C ASN A 93 30.37 52.30 8.99
N PRO A 94 29.41 53.15 9.45
CA PRO A 94 28.10 53.59 8.90
C PRO A 94 28.00 55.13 8.74
N THR A 95 26.91 55.67 8.16
CA THR A 95 26.06 56.79 8.72
C THR A 95 24.92 57.24 7.78
N GLY A 96 23.80 57.76 8.34
CA GLY A 96 22.65 58.36 7.60
C GLY A 96 22.61 59.91 7.67
N PRO A 97 21.53 60.62 7.25
CA PRO A 97 20.37 60.89 8.15
C PRO A 97 18.97 61.14 7.47
N GLN A 98 18.06 61.90 8.14
CA GLN A 98 16.57 61.83 8.14
C GLN A 98 15.76 62.93 7.38
N GLY A 99 14.42 62.73 7.29
CA GLY A 99 13.36 63.78 7.39
C GLY A 99 12.06 63.46 6.61
N TYR A 100 10.86 64.05 6.79
CA TYR A 100 10.04 64.63 7.89
C TYR A 100 8.77 65.25 7.22
N GLY A 101 7.55 65.22 7.82
CA GLY A 101 6.35 65.89 7.25
C GLY A 101 5.04 65.72 8.06
N GLY A 102 4.15 66.74 8.11
CA GLY A 102 3.04 66.89 9.09
C GLY A 102 1.59 67.14 8.57
N PRO A 103 0.60 67.54 9.43
CA PRO A 103 -0.86 67.34 9.20
C PRO A 103 -1.80 68.59 9.27
N GLN A 104 -3.06 68.53 8.77
CA GLN A 104 -4.33 69.12 9.33
C GLN A 104 -5.62 68.93 8.43
N PRO A 105 -6.88 69.19 8.92
CA PRO A 105 -8.20 68.74 8.35
C PRO A 105 -9.26 69.91 8.17
N PRO A 106 -10.63 69.84 8.32
CA PRO A 106 -11.69 68.78 8.33
C PRO A 106 -13.08 69.09 7.61
N SER A 107 -14.07 68.16 7.70
CA SER A 107 -15.57 68.31 7.70
C SER A 107 -16.42 68.41 6.39
N PRO A 108 -17.76 68.13 6.37
CA PRO A 108 -18.61 67.22 7.21
C PRO A 108 -19.81 66.44 6.53
N TYR A 109 -20.13 65.20 7.01
CA TYR A 109 -21.47 64.55 7.21
C TYR A 109 -22.54 64.37 6.06
N PRO A 110 -23.65 63.61 6.27
CA PRO A 110 -23.89 62.22 6.74
C PRO A 110 -24.42 61.30 5.58
N GLY A 111 -24.72 60.00 5.72
CA GLY A 111 -24.66 59.05 6.84
C GLY A 111 -25.45 57.76 6.48
N GLY A 112 -25.03 56.59 7.00
CA GLY A 112 -25.69 55.30 6.77
C GLY A 112 -25.25 54.24 7.79
N PRO A 113 -26.18 53.52 8.47
CA PRO A 113 -25.84 52.76 9.67
C PRO A 113 -25.26 51.35 9.41
N GLY A 114 -24.01 51.15 9.86
CA GLY A 114 -23.70 50.12 10.86
C GLY A 114 -23.52 48.65 10.43
N GLN A 115 -22.30 48.27 10.09
CA GLN A 115 -21.77 46.92 10.39
C GLN A 115 -20.87 46.97 11.65
N PRO A 116 -20.97 46.02 12.59
CA PRO A 116 -19.93 45.73 13.56
C PRO A 116 -18.70 45.03 12.91
N PRO A 117 -17.52 45.04 13.55
CA PRO A 117 -16.25 45.13 12.80
C PRO A 117 -15.56 43.79 12.45
N LYS A 118 -14.71 43.86 11.44
CA LYS A 118 -13.72 42.81 11.11
C LYS A 118 -12.52 42.87 12.05
N GLY A 119 -12.21 41.76 12.73
CA GLY A 119 -10.84 41.43 13.15
C GLY A 119 -10.08 40.82 11.97
N GLY A 120 -8.89 41.34 11.67
CA GLY A 120 -8.08 40.90 10.51
C GLY A 120 -7.17 39.70 10.79
N GLY A 121 -6.63 39.10 9.72
CA GLY A 121 -5.62 38.04 9.82
C GLY A 121 -5.73 37.01 8.69
N ARG A 122 -5.03 37.23 7.57
CA ARG A 122 -4.99 36.29 6.44
C ARG A 122 -4.04 35.13 6.71
N THR A 123 -4.53 33.89 6.71
CA THR A 123 -3.78 32.76 6.15
C THR A 123 -4.71 31.68 5.58
N LYS A 124 -4.31 31.06 4.47
CA LYS A 124 -5.09 30.03 3.77
C LYS A 124 -5.05 28.71 4.55
N LEU A 125 -6.20 28.07 4.75
CA LEU A 125 -6.28 26.61 4.91
C LEU A 125 -7.59 26.05 4.32
N VAL A 126 -7.83 26.31 3.03
CA VAL A 126 -8.77 25.52 2.23
C VAL A 126 -7.96 24.45 1.49
N LEU A 127 -7.68 23.35 2.18
CA LEU A 127 -7.12 22.13 1.59
C LEU A 127 -7.66 20.89 2.32
N MET A 128 -8.31 20.00 1.56
CA MET A 128 -8.43 18.56 1.84
C MET A 128 -9.16 18.10 3.13
N ILE A 129 -10.42 18.51 3.30
CA ILE A 129 -11.44 17.65 3.95
C ILE A 129 -12.57 17.38 2.95
N ALA A 130 -12.22 16.69 1.86
CA ALA A 130 -13.17 16.28 0.80
C ALA A 130 -13.17 14.77 0.52
N GLY A 131 -12.07 14.06 0.79
CA GLY A 131 -12.00 12.60 0.64
C GLY A 131 -12.77 11.82 1.72
N GLY A 132 -12.83 12.34 2.95
CA GLY A 132 -13.44 11.63 4.08
C GLY A 132 -14.98 11.59 4.04
N ALA A 133 -15.63 12.72 3.73
CA ALA A 133 -17.09 12.81 3.79
C ALA A 133 -17.79 12.04 2.66
N LEU A 134 -17.22 12.04 1.44
CA LEU A 134 -17.77 11.28 0.31
C LEU A 134 -17.58 9.78 0.52
N VAL A 135 -16.42 9.34 0.99
CA VAL A 135 -16.16 7.94 1.33
C VAL A 135 -17.03 7.48 2.51
N LEU A 136 -17.27 8.33 3.52
CA LEU A 136 -18.20 8.00 4.62
C LEU A 136 -19.66 7.97 4.19
N LEU A 137 -20.09 8.79 3.22
CA LEU A 137 -21.43 8.71 2.63
C LEU A 137 -21.60 7.43 1.80
N LEU A 138 -20.60 7.06 0.99
CA LEU A 138 -20.60 5.79 0.25
C LEU A 138 -20.58 4.58 1.21
N ILE A 139 -19.77 4.63 2.28
CA ILE A 139 -19.77 3.63 3.36
C ILE A 139 -21.10 3.62 4.12
N ALA A 140 -21.81 4.75 4.28
CA ALA A 140 -23.11 4.76 4.94
C ALA A 140 -24.21 4.14 4.06
N VAL A 141 -24.16 4.34 2.74
CA VAL A 141 -25.07 3.70 1.78
C VAL A 141 -24.83 2.18 1.69
N ILE A 142 -23.58 1.73 1.83
CA ILE A 142 -23.20 0.30 1.77
C ILE A 142 -23.25 -0.37 3.17
N GLY A 143 -23.10 0.41 4.24
CA GLY A 143 -22.94 -0.05 5.62
C GLY A 143 -24.18 -0.70 6.24
N GLY A 144 -25.34 -0.60 5.59
CA GLY A 144 -26.54 -1.36 5.96
C GLY A 144 -26.41 -2.87 5.77
N VAL A 145 -25.43 -3.36 4.98
CA VAL A 145 -25.32 -4.78 4.59
C VAL A 145 -24.32 -5.57 5.45
N ALA A 146 -23.43 -4.90 6.20
CA ALA A 146 -22.35 -5.56 6.94
C ALA A 146 -22.76 -6.32 8.22
N LEU A 147 -24.06 -6.38 8.56
CA LEU A 147 -24.56 -6.99 9.81
C LEU A 147 -25.33 -8.32 9.65
N PHE A 148 -25.51 -8.84 8.43
CA PHE A 148 -26.21 -10.12 8.22
C PHE A 148 -25.29 -11.24 7.76
N GLY A 149 -24.59 -11.82 8.74
CA GLY A 149 -23.92 -13.11 8.55
C GLY A 149 -24.92 -14.28 8.53
N LYS A 150 -24.90 -15.06 7.43
CA LYS A 150 -25.50 -16.39 7.27
C LYS A 150 -27.03 -16.52 7.44
N LYS A 151 -27.68 -16.76 6.29
CA LYS A 151 -28.37 -18.04 6.02
C LYS A 151 -28.28 -18.33 4.52
N ASN A 152 -27.71 -19.48 4.17
CA ASN A 152 -27.71 -19.95 2.78
C ASN A 152 -29.11 -20.44 2.43
N THR A 153 -29.94 -19.57 1.86
CA THR A 153 -31.04 -20.01 1.01
C THR A 153 -30.45 -20.49 -0.31
N PRO A 154 -30.76 -21.71 -0.78
CA PRO A 154 -30.47 -22.08 -2.16
C PRO A 154 -31.27 -21.12 -3.05
N VAL A 155 -30.57 -20.18 -3.70
CA VAL A 155 -31.12 -19.50 -4.86
C VAL A 155 -31.20 -20.57 -5.93
N ALA A 156 -32.42 -20.87 -6.39
CA ALA A 156 -32.61 -21.84 -7.45
C ALA A 156 -31.76 -21.44 -8.67
N ASP A 157 -31.12 -22.41 -9.31
CA ASP A 157 -30.33 -22.17 -10.51
C ASP A 157 -31.15 -21.36 -11.53
N PRO A 158 -30.67 -20.19 -11.98
CA PRO A 158 -31.31 -19.52 -13.09
C PRO A 158 -31.14 -20.40 -14.32
N ASP A 159 -32.27 -20.87 -14.85
CA ASP A 159 -32.36 -21.55 -16.14
C ASP A 159 -31.49 -20.79 -17.18
N PRO A 160 -30.55 -21.45 -17.87
CA PRO A 160 -29.64 -20.78 -18.81
C PRO A 160 -30.36 -20.23 -20.05
N THR A 161 -31.67 -20.41 -20.19
CA THR A 161 -32.47 -19.90 -21.31
C THR A 161 -33.20 -18.61 -20.98
N THR A 162 -33.06 -17.60 -21.87
CA THR A 162 -33.81 -16.32 -21.90
C THR A 162 -33.41 -15.17 -20.94
N THR A 163 -32.11 -14.86 -20.81
CA THR A 163 -31.72 -13.44 -20.95
C THR A 163 -31.36 -13.18 -22.40
N THR A 164 -32.34 -12.80 -23.22
CA THR A 164 -32.11 -12.43 -24.62
C THR A 164 -31.15 -11.25 -24.66
N ALA A 165 -29.97 -11.44 -25.24
CA ALA A 165 -29.02 -10.36 -25.45
C ALA A 165 -29.69 -9.26 -26.31
N PRO A 166 -29.45 -7.96 -26.02
CA PRO A 166 -29.94 -6.89 -26.88
C PRO A 166 -29.49 -7.15 -28.32
N ALA A 167 -30.44 -7.17 -29.25
CA ALA A 167 -30.17 -7.46 -30.66
C ALA A 167 -29.42 -6.28 -31.31
N ALA A 168 -28.09 -6.27 -31.19
CA ALA A 168 -27.22 -5.45 -32.01
C ALA A 168 -27.13 -6.05 -33.42
N GLU A 169 -27.83 -5.42 -34.36
CA GLU A 169 -27.89 -5.83 -35.77
C GLU A 169 -26.56 -5.59 -36.51
N ASP A 170 -25.77 -4.61 -36.05
CA ASP A 170 -24.43 -4.29 -36.56
C ASP A 170 -23.39 -4.10 -35.43
N GLN A 171 -22.11 -4.04 -35.84
CA GLN A 171 -20.96 -3.86 -34.94
C GLN A 171 -21.05 -2.59 -34.08
N ALA A 172 -21.43 -1.46 -34.69
CA ALA A 172 -21.46 -0.16 -34.02
C ALA A 172 -22.58 -0.09 -32.97
N GLY A 173 -23.72 -0.74 -33.24
CA GLY A 173 -24.83 -0.92 -32.33
C GLY A 173 -24.45 -1.74 -31.09
N ALA A 174 -23.59 -2.75 -31.22
CA ALA A 174 -23.09 -3.52 -30.08
C ALA A 174 -22.28 -2.63 -29.13
N VAL A 175 -21.30 -1.87 -29.65
CA VAL A 175 -20.44 -0.98 -28.85
C VAL A 175 -21.23 0.19 -28.27
N LYS A 176 -22.10 0.82 -29.06
CA LYS A 176 -22.99 1.90 -28.61
C LYS A 176 -23.94 1.42 -27.51
N GLY A 177 -24.49 0.21 -27.67
CA GLY A 177 -25.37 -0.42 -26.69
C GLY A 177 -24.66 -0.76 -25.38
N PHE A 178 -23.46 -1.33 -25.46
CA PHE A 178 -22.60 -1.59 -24.30
C PHE A 178 -22.25 -0.30 -23.53
N LEU A 179 -21.69 0.71 -24.20
CA LEU A 179 -21.33 1.98 -23.57
C LEU A 179 -22.56 2.71 -23.01
N GLY A 180 -23.72 2.62 -23.69
CA GLY A 180 -24.99 3.15 -23.21
C GLY A 180 -25.48 2.44 -21.94
N ALA A 181 -25.32 1.13 -21.84
CA ALA A 181 -25.64 0.36 -20.63
C ALA A 181 -24.74 0.76 -19.44
N LEU A 182 -23.45 1.00 -19.69
CA LEU A 182 -22.54 1.52 -18.67
C LEU A 182 -22.97 2.90 -18.15
N ALA A 183 -23.27 3.84 -19.06
CA ALA A 183 -23.75 5.18 -18.71
C ALA A 183 -25.10 5.16 -17.98
N ALA A 184 -25.98 4.20 -18.30
CA ALA A 184 -27.24 3.97 -17.60
C ALA A 184 -27.09 3.31 -16.21
N GLY A 185 -25.91 2.81 -15.87
CA GLY A 185 -25.67 2.08 -14.62
C GLY A 185 -26.23 0.65 -14.61
N ASN A 186 -26.45 0.04 -15.78
CA ASN A 186 -27.06 -1.28 -15.94
C ASN A 186 -25.98 -2.32 -16.34
N ALA A 187 -25.40 -2.97 -15.34
CA ALA A 187 -24.37 -3.98 -15.52
C ALA A 187 -24.93 -5.24 -16.18
N LYS A 188 -26.15 -5.67 -15.85
CA LYS A 188 -26.77 -6.86 -16.50
C LYS A 188 -26.90 -6.67 -18.01
N GLN A 189 -27.32 -5.48 -18.45
CA GLN A 189 -27.39 -5.15 -19.88
C GLN A 189 -26.00 -5.02 -20.51
N ALA A 190 -25.01 -4.47 -19.79
CA ALA A 190 -23.63 -4.40 -20.28
C ALA A 190 -23.02 -5.80 -20.49
N LEU A 191 -23.21 -6.73 -19.54
CA LEU A 191 -22.80 -8.14 -19.67
C LEU A 191 -23.49 -8.85 -20.84
N ALA A 192 -24.73 -8.49 -21.17
CA ALA A 192 -25.46 -9.12 -22.27
C ALA A 192 -24.83 -8.86 -23.66
N TYR A 193 -24.02 -7.80 -23.80
CA TYR A 193 -23.22 -7.54 -25.00
C TYR A 193 -21.91 -8.34 -25.07
N ALA A 194 -21.53 -9.09 -24.02
CA ALA A 194 -20.32 -9.91 -24.02
C ALA A 194 -20.48 -11.16 -24.89
N ALA A 195 -19.47 -11.43 -25.72
CA ALA A 195 -19.24 -12.72 -26.35
C ALA A 195 -18.96 -13.77 -25.28
N ASN A 196 -17.93 -13.52 -24.47
CA ASN A 196 -17.52 -14.33 -23.33
C ASN A 196 -17.73 -13.54 -22.04
N THR A 197 -18.73 -13.94 -21.23
CA THR A 197 -18.94 -13.34 -19.91
C THR A 197 -17.82 -13.78 -18.96
N PRO A 198 -17.19 -12.87 -18.21
CA PRO A 198 -16.24 -13.24 -17.15
C PRO A 198 -16.87 -14.23 -16.16
N SER A 199 -16.12 -15.25 -15.75
CA SER A 199 -16.59 -16.28 -14.81
C SER A 199 -16.79 -15.74 -13.39
N ASP A 200 -16.05 -14.69 -13.01
CA ASP A 200 -16.26 -13.92 -11.80
C ASP A 200 -16.90 -12.57 -12.13
N THR A 201 -18.14 -12.38 -11.66
CA THR A 201 -18.93 -11.15 -11.83
C THR A 201 -19.06 -10.35 -10.53
N THR A 202 -18.27 -10.65 -9.49
CA THR A 202 -18.36 -10.04 -8.14
C THR A 202 -18.34 -8.51 -8.14
N PHE A 203 -17.64 -7.88 -9.09
CA PHE A 203 -17.58 -6.43 -9.25
C PHE A 203 -18.33 -5.89 -10.48
N LEU A 204 -18.98 -6.78 -11.24
CA LEU A 204 -19.73 -6.47 -12.46
C LEU A 204 -21.24 -6.37 -12.15
N THR A 205 -21.58 -5.60 -11.12
CA THR A 205 -22.96 -5.42 -10.63
C THR A 205 -23.46 -3.98 -10.82
N ASP A 206 -24.79 -3.80 -10.81
CA ASP A 206 -25.44 -2.50 -10.96
C ASP A 206 -25.01 -1.54 -9.83
N GLU A 207 -24.81 -2.02 -8.60
CA GLU A 207 -24.38 -1.21 -7.46
C GLU A 207 -22.96 -0.67 -7.64
N VAL A 208 -22.02 -1.53 -8.05
CA VAL A 208 -20.62 -1.17 -8.27
C VAL A 208 -20.48 -0.21 -9.47
N LEU A 209 -21.22 -0.48 -10.55
CA LEU A 209 -21.27 0.38 -11.72
C LEU A 209 -21.91 1.75 -11.39
N LYS A 210 -23.02 1.77 -10.64
CA LYS A 210 -23.67 3.02 -10.19
C LYS A 210 -22.78 3.85 -9.26
N ALA A 211 -22.04 3.21 -8.35
CA ALA A 211 -21.03 3.89 -7.54
C ALA A 211 -19.91 4.49 -8.42
N SER A 212 -19.50 3.80 -9.49
CA SER A 212 -18.58 4.34 -10.49
C SER A 212 -19.16 5.54 -11.24
N GLN A 213 -20.42 5.47 -11.71
CA GLN A 213 -21.09 6.59 -12.36
C GLN A 213 -21.23 7.83 -11.44
N GLN A 214 -21.41 7.63 -10.13
CA GLN A 214 -21.41 8.72 -9.16
C GLN A 214 -20.03 9.38 -8.96
N ALA A 215 -18.94 8.60 -9.09
CA ALA A 215 -17.58 9.12 -8.98
C ALA A 215 -17.12 9.81 -10.28
N ALA A 216 -17.43 9.22 -11.44
CA ALA A 216 -17.11 9.75 -12.77
C ALA A 216 -18.13 9.23 -13.80
N PRO A 217 -19.14 10.02 -14.21
CA PRO A 217 -20.13 9.61 -15.19
C PRO A 217 -19.52 9.26 -16.55
N ILE A 218 -20.11 8.30 -17.26
CA ILE A 218 -19.79 8.02 -18.66
C ILE A 218 -20.70 8.87 -19.56
N THR A 219 -20.10 9.74 -20.37
CA THR A 219 -20.82 10.68 -21.24
C THR A 219 -20.17 10.81 -22.61
N ASP A 220 -20.77 11.62 -23.49
CA ASP A 220 -20.23 12.00 -24.80
C ASP A 220 -19.85 10.82 -25.71
N ILE A 221 -20.62 9.73 -25.62
CA ILE A 221 -20.40 8.49 -26.38
C ILE A 221 -20.58 8.74 -27.88
N GLN A 222 -19.51 8.53 -28.64
CA GLN A 222 -19.46 8.56 -30.08
C GLN A 222 -18.85 7.25 -30.58
N VAL A 223 -19.52 6.56 -31.49
CA VAL A 223 -19.07 5.31 -32.09
C VAL A 223 -18.90 5.54 -33.58
N ALA A 224 -17.74 5.19 -34.13
CA ALA A 224 -17.45 5.37 -35.54
C ALA A 224 -18.31 4.40 -36.39
N PRO A 225 -18.78 4.81 -37.57
CA PRO A 225 -19.42 3.90 -38.51
C PRO A 225 -18.41 2.88 -39.04
N VAL A 226 -18.77 1.60 -39.04
CA VAL A 226 -17.96 0.57 -39.69
C VAL A 226 -18.15 0.61 -41.21
N SER A 227 -17.06 0.64 -41.96
CA SER A 227 -17.08 0.70 -43.43
C SER A 227 -17.23 -0.67 -44.10
N SER A 228 -17.15 -1.75 -43.33
CA SER A 228 -17.17 -3.13 -43.83
C SER A 228 -17.89 -4.05 -42.85
N ASN A 229 -18.76 -4.91 -43.37
CA ASN A 229 -19.42 -5.97 -42.60
C ASN A 229 -18.46 -7.04 -42.06
N TYR A 230 -17.20 -7.03 -42.51
CA TYR A 230 -16.12 -7.90 -42.02
C TYR A 230 -15.25 -7.23 -40.94
N SER A 231 -15.55 -6.00 -40.51
CA SER A 231 -14.79 -5.35 -39.43
C SER A 231 -14.97 -6.12 -38.12
N THR A 232 -13.84 -6.50 -37.52
CA THR A 232 -13.75 -7.15 -36.19
C THR A 232 -13.41 -6.16 -35.08
N SER A 233 -13.31 -4.87 -35.39
CA SER A 233 -13.12 -3.80 -34.40
C SER A 233 -13.97 -2.58 -34.74
N VAL A 234 -14.29 -1.79 -33.71
CA VAL A 234 -15.07 -0.55 -33.81
C VAL A 234 -14.39 0.53 -32.97
N ASP A 235 -14.02 1.63 -33.59
CA ASP A 235 -13.49 2.78 -32.86
C ASP A 235 -14.61 3.55 -32.18
N ALA A 236 -14.40 3.93 -30.91
CA ALA A 236 -15.30 4.78 -30.17
C ALA A 236 -14.52 5.77 -29.30
N SER A 237 -15.16 6.90 -29.00
CA SER A 237 -14.72 7.85 -27.98
C SER A 237 -15.85 8.19 -27.03
N TYR A 238 -15.50 8.46 -25.78
CA TYR A 238 -16.42 8.79 -24.70
C TYR A 238 -15.64 9.43 -23.56
N LYS A 239 -16.32 10.04 -22.59
CA LYS A 239 -15.67 10.52 -21.37
C LYS A 239 -15.93 9.57 -20.21
N VAL A 240 -14.95 9.44 -19.33
CA VAL A 240 -15.11 8.96 -17.96
C VAL A 240 -14.85 10.16 -17.05
N GLY A 241 -15.92 10.77 -16.54
CA GLY A 241 -15.88 12.08 -15.91
C GLY A 241 -15.39 13.15 -16.88
N ASN A 242 -14.21 13.73 -16.61
CA ASN A 242 -13.58 14.72 -17.49
C ASN A 242 -12.52 14.13 -18.43
N SER A 243 -12.19 12.85 -18.31
CA SER A 243 -11.17 12.19 -19.12
C SER A 243 -11.76 11.63 -20.40
N LEU A 244 -11.36 12.18 -21.55
CA LEU A 244 -11.64 11.58 -22.86
C LEU A 244 -10.89 10.25 -22.97
N VAL A 245 -11.64 9.21 -23.32
CA VAL A 245 -11.16 7.90 -23.76
C VAL A 245 -11.42 7.79 -25.25
N THR A 246 -10.44 7.29 -26.00
CA THR A 246 -10.58 6.83 -27.37
C THR A 246 -10.01 5.42 -27.41
N GLY A 247 -10.77 4.47 -27.95
CA GLY A 247 -10.39 3.05 -27.97
C GLY A 247 -11.05 2.31 -29.12
N SER A 248 -10.48 1.16 -29.47
CA SER A 248 -11.01 0.25 -30.48
C SER A 248 -11.53 -1.00 -29.77
N PHE A 249 -12.79 -1.33 -30.00
CA PHE A 249 -13.50 -2.43 -29.34
C PHE A 249 -13.60 -3.62 -30.28
N ARG A 250 -13.00 -4.75 -29.90
CA ARG A 250 -13.15 -5.99 -30.66
C ARG A 250 -14.57 -6.52 -30.59
N VAL A 251 -15.09 -6.91 -31.74
CA VAL A 251 -16.46 -7.41 -31.91
C VAL A 251 -16.48 -8.66 -32.78
N GLU A 252 -17.36 -9.59 -32.40
CA GLU A 252 -17.63 -10.82 -33.12
C GLU A 252 -19.14 -11.02 -33.32
N LYS A 253 -19.48 -11.86 -34.30
CA LYS A 253 -20.86 -12.17 -34.63
C LYS A 253 -21.27 -13.51 -34.02
N PHE A 254 -22.12 -13.44 -33.00
CA PHE A 254 -22.66 -14.61 -32.31
C PHE A 254 -24.06 -14.92 -32.84
N GLY A 255 -24.15 -15.85 -33.80
CA GLY A 255 -25.40 -16.15 -34.52
C GLY A 255 -25.87 -14.95 -35.36
N SER A 256 -27.03 -14.38 -35.01
CA SER A 256 -27.60 -13.20 -35.68
C SER A 256 -27.14 -11.86 -35.09
N THR A 257 -26.44 -11.86 -33.96
CA THR A 257 -26.22 -10.65 -33.14
C THR A 257 -24.73 -10.35 -32.99
N TRP A 258 -24.35 -9.07 -33.03
CA TRP A 258 -22.99 -8.63 -32.74
C TRP A 258 -22.75 -8.46 -31.24
N LYS A 259 -21.57 -8.89 -30.78
CA LYS A 259 -21.14 -8.86 -29.39
C LYS A 259 -19.70 -8.36 -29.30
N LEU A 260 -19.30 -7.84 -28.13
CA LEU A 260 -17.93 -7.46 -27.84
C LEU A 260 -17.16 -8.68 -27.34
N GLU A 261 -15.93 -8.86 -27.81
CA GLU A 261 -15.04 -9.93 -27.32
C GLU A 261 -14.83 -9.81 -25.80
N ASN A 262 -14.51 -8.58 -25.35
CA ASN A 262 -14.28 -8.22 -23.96
C ASN A 262 -15.16 -7.03 -23.55
N VAL A 263 -15.89 -7.17 -22.43
CA VAL A 263 -16.69 -6.08 -21.82
C VAL A 263 -16.11 -5.55 -20.53
N ALA A 264 -15.18 -6.28 -19.91
CA ALA A 264 -14.55 -5.93 -18.64
C ALA A 264 -13.04 -6.17 -18.73
N ASN A 265 -12.28 -5.35 -18.01
CA ASN A 265 -10.84 -5.42 -17.91
C ASN A 265 -10.40 -6.38 -16.80
N ASP A 266 -9.39 -7.20 -17.06
CA ASP A 266 -8.79 -8.13 -16.09
C ASP A 266 -7.75 -7.42 -15.22
N VAL A 267 -8.23 -6.63 -14.25
CA VAL A 267 -7.36 -5.83 -13.38
C VAL A 267 -6.55 -6.74 -12.46
N LYS A 268 -5.29 -6.97 -12.85
CA LYS A 268 -4.31 -7.75 -12.09
C LYS A 268 -3.83 -6.97 -10.88
N LEU A 269 -4.08 -7.55 -9.72
CA LEU A 269 -3.69 -7.04 -8.43
C LEU A 269 -2.33 -7.65 -8.09
N TYR A 270 -1.26 -7.00 -8.56
CA TYR A 270 0.09 -7.30 -8.08
C TYR A 270 0.07 -7.21 -6.55
N SER A 271 0.27 -8.34 -5.89
CA SER A 271 0.07 -8.52 -4.46
C SER A 271 0.83 -7.47 -3.65
N SER A 272 0.13 -6.39 -3.29
CA SER A 272 0.70 -5.31 -2.48
C SER A 272 1.07 -5.92 -1.14
N SER A 273 2.35 -5.85 -0.79
CA SER A 273 3.06 -6.73 0.15
C SER A 273 2.72 -6.54 1.64
N TYR A 274 1.44 -6.31 1.94
CA TYR A 274 0.90 -6.01 3.26
C TYR A 274 -0.13 -7.07 3.59
N GLU A 275 0.34 -8.21 4.09
CA GLU A 275 -0.54 -9.32 4.46
C GLU A 275 -1.65 -8.84 5.41
N GLY A 276 -2.83 -9.44 5.25
CA GLY A 276 -4.00 -9.16 6.08
C GLY A 276 -4.71 -7.82 5.83
N LEU A 277 -4.12 -6.82 5.17
CA LEU A 277 -4.78 -5.53 4.94
C LEU A 277 -5.86 -5.63 3.85
N PRO A 278 -7.16 -5.37 4.14
CA PRO A 278 -8.20 -5.51 3.12
C PRO A 278 -8.06 -4.47 2.00
N LEU A 279 -8.26 -4.91 0.76
CA LEU A 279 -8.53 -4.04 -0.38
C LEU A 279 -10.04 -4.09 -0.68
N LEU A 280 -10.67 -2.92 -0.73
CA LEU A 280 -12.07 -2.76 -1.13
C LEU A 280 -12.14 -1.88 -2.37
N VAL A 281 -12.88 -2.34 -3.39
CA VAL A 281 -13.18 -1.63 -4.63
C VAL A 281 -14.67 -1.28 -4.64
N SER A 282 -14.99 0.01 -4.64
CA SER A 282 -16.34 0.56 -4.47
C SER A 282 -17.11 -0.06 -3.28
N GLY A 283 -16.40 -0.41 -2.20
CA GLY A 283 -16.95 -1.02 -0.98
C GLY A 283 -17.03 -2.55 -1.00
N VAL A 284 -16.87 -3.20 -2.16
CA VAL A 284 -16.80 -4.66 -2.28
C VAL A 284 -15.39 -5.14 -1.97
N LYS A 285 -15.26 -6.18 -1.14
CA LYS A 285 -13.96 -6.71 -0.71
C LYS A 285 -13.34 -7.60 -1.79
N VAL A 286 -12.07 -7.36 -2.10
CA VAL A 286 -11.25 -8.22 -2.96
C VAL A 286 -10.84 -9.51 -2.23
N THR A 287 -10.89 -10.64 -2.94
CA THR A 287 -10.56 -11.98 -2.42
C THR A 287 -9.54 -12.76 -3.27
N GLY A 288 -9.15 -12.27 -4.45
CA GLY A 288 -8.16 -12.91 -5.33
C GLY A 288 -7.30 -11.89 -6.09
N ASP A 289 -6.29 -12.36 -6.81
CA ASP A 289 -5.24 -11.53 -7.43
C ASP A 289 -5.64 -10.91 -8.78
N THR A 290 -6.87 -11.12 -9.24
CA THR A 290 -7.43 -10.50 -10.45
C THR A 290 -8.91 -10.25 -10.22
N ILE A 291 -9.39 -9.09 -10.65
CA ILE A 291 -10.80 -8.70 -10.59
C ILE A 291 -11.25 -8.16 -11.95
N TYR A 292 -12.51 -8.40 -12.31
CA TYR A 292 -13.08 -7.87 -13.55
C TYR A 292 -13.85 -6.58 -13.30
N LEU A 293 -13.51 -5.52 -14.04
CA LEU A 293 -14.15 -4.21 -13.90
C LEU A 293 -14.56 -3.68 -15.28
N PHE A 294 -15.74 -3.07 -15.35
CA PHE A 294 -16.14 -2.29 -16.53
C PHE A 294 -15.24 -1.03 -16.69
N PRO A 295 -15.26 -0.39 -17.87
CA PRO A 295 -14.85 1.01 -17.98
C PRO A 295 -15.58 1.88 -16.94
N GLY A 296 -14.83 2.69 -16.18
CA GLY A 296 -15.36 3.39 -15.01
C GLY A 296 -14.28 3.90 -14.05
N THR A 297 -14.70 4.51 -12.94
CA THR A 297 -13.80 4.95 -11.86
C THR A 297 -14.28 4.42 -10.52
N TYR A 298 -13.43 3.65 -9.85
CA TYR A 298 -13.79 2.87 -8.67
C TYR A 298 -13.08 3.40 -7.44
N ALA A 299 -13.82 3.58 -6.34
CA ALA A 299 -13.25 4.03 -5.08
C ALA A 299 -12.41 2.91 -4.43
N ILE A 300 -11.25 3.26 -3.88
CA ILE A 300 -10.34 2.31 -3.23
C ILE A 300 -10.24 2.62 -1.74
N SER A 301 -10.41 1.60 -0.90
CA SER A 301 -10.29 1.75 0.56
C SER A 301 -9.84 0.47 1.27
N THR A 302 -9.59 0.58 2.58
CA THR A 302 -9.25 -0.53 3.49
C THR A 302 -10.45 -0.97 4.35
N GLY A 303 -11.58 -0.26 4.26
CA GLY A 303 -12.68 -0.32 5.24
C GLY A 303 -12.35 0.29 6.62
N SER A 304 -11.13 0.77 6.86
CA SER A 304 -10.69 1.35 8.14
C SER A 304 -10.54 2.87 8.08
N LYS A 305 -10.92 3.56 9.17
CA LYS A 305 -10.64 4.99 9.37
C LYS A 305 -9.17 5.28 9.73
N TYR A 306 -8.40 4.26 10.08
CA TYR A 306 -7.02 4.37 10.57
C TYR A 306 -5.95 4.15 9.49
N VAL A 307 -6.29 3.44 8.41
CA VAL A 307 -5.37 3.08 7.31
C VAL A 307 -6.01 3.42 5.98
N THR A 308 -5.27 4.03 5.05
CA THR A 308 -5.72 4.29 3.68
C THR A 308 -4.70 3.80 2.68
N TRP A 309 -5.13 3.44 1.48
CA TRP A 309 -4.25 3.27 0.32
C TRP A 309 -3.70 4.63 -0.15
N GLY A 310 -2.64 4.59 -0.95
CA GLY A 310 -1.93 5.77 -1.46
C GLY A 310 -2.80 6.57 -2.44
N THR A 311 -3.52 5.87 -3.31
CA THR A 311 -4.65 6.37 -4.11
C THR A 311 -5.99 6.09 -3.44
N SER A 312 -6.97 6.97 -3.67
CA SER A 312 -8.38 6.81 -3.26
C SER A 312 -9.27 6.23 -4.35
N SER A 313 -8.76 6.07 -5.57
CA SER A 313 -9.51 5.50 -6.70
C SER A 313 -8.61 4.91 -7.78
N ILE A 314 -9.18 4.06 -8.63
CA ILE A 314 -8.61 3.61 -9.91
C ILE A 314 -9.59 3.93 -11.04
N THR A 315 -9.08 4.20 -12.23
CA THR A 315 -9.89 4.42 -13.43
C THR A 315 -9.54 3.37 -14.47
N VAL A 316 -10.54 2.57 -14.84
CA VAL A 316 -10.49 1.63 -15.97
C VAL A 316 -11.00 2.40 -17.18
N LYS A 317 -10.14 2.56 -18.19
CA LYS A 317 -10.50 3.38 -19.36
C LYS A 317 -11.34 2.60 -20.36
N ASP A 318 -11.00 1.36 -20.61
CA ASP A 318 -11.57 0.49 -21.64
C ASP A 318 -11.32 -0.99 -21.24
N PRO A 319 -11.95 -1.99 -21.91
CA PRO A 319 -11.82 -3.39 -21.52
C PRO A 319 -10.42 -4.01 -21.69
N GLU A 320 -9.53 -3.47 -22.53
CA GLU A 320 -8.24 -4.12 -22.85
C GLU A 320 -7.01 -3.32 -22.39
N GLY A 321 -7.21 -2.06 -22.00
CA GLY A 321 -6.15 -1.14 -21.60
C GLY A 321 -5.49 -1.51 -20.27
N TYR A 322 -4.22 -1.12 -20.13
CA TYR A 322 -3.47 -1.33 -18.89
C TYR A 322 -3.99 -0.43 -17.75
N VAL A 323 -4.30 -1.05 -16.60
CA VAL A 323 -4.70 -0.36 -15.37
C VAL A 323 -3.54 -0.33 -14.37
N SER A 324 -3.08 0.88 -14.03
CA SER A 324 -1.90 1.06 -13.18
C SER A 324 -2.23 0.98 -11.68
N MET A 325 -1.66 -0.03 -11.00
CA MET A 325 -1.86 -0.27 -9.56
C MET A 325 -0.74 0.29 -8.66
N SER A 326 0.20 1.03 -9.23
CA SER A 326 1.36 1.63 -8.52
C SER A 326 1.02 2.57 -7.35
N GLY A 327 -0.23 3.07 -7.27
CA GLY A 327 -0.71 3.91 -6.16
C GLY A 327 -1.10 3.14 -4.89
N LEU A 328 -1.08 1.81 -4.88
CA LEU A 328 -1.56 0.96 -3.76
C LEU A 328 -0.52 0.74 -2.65
N SER A 329 0.15 1.80 -2.21
CA SER A 329 0.98 1.79 -0.99
C SER A 329 0.15 2.27 0.20
N PRO A 330 -0.08 1.46 1.25
CA PRO A 330 -0.90 1.85 2.39
C PRO A 330 -0.14 2.80 3.33
N LYS A 331 -0.89 3.61 4.07
CA LYS A 331 -0.38 4.57 5.04
C LYS A 331 -1.37 4.78 6.19
N LEU A 332 -0.85 5.14 7.36
CA LEU A 332 -1.68 5.63 8.45
C LEU A 332 -2.39 6.93 8.05
N THR A 333 -3.64 7.07 8.47
CA THR A 333 -4.34 8.35 8.46
C THR A 333 -3.93 9.18 9.69
N SER A 334 -4.22 10.49 9.69
CA SER A 334 -4.05 11.34 10.89
C SER A 334 -4.86 10.83 12.10
N ALA A 335 -6.05 10.28 11.85
CA ALA A 335 -6.86 9.58 12.84
C ALA A 335 -6.18 8.28 13.33
N GLY A 336 -5.53 7.53 12.43
CA GLY A 336 -4.71 6.36 12.75
C GLY A 336 -3.58 6.69 13.72
N THR A 337 -2.69 7.61 13.35
CA THR A 337 -1.56 8.04 14.19
C THR A 337 -2.01 8.56 15.57
N SER A 338 -3.12 9.31 15.60
CA SER A 338 -3.70 9.82 16.85
C SER A 338 -4.24 8.68 17.74
N ALA A 339 -4.98 7.73 17.16
CA ALA A 339 -5.56 6.61 17.88
C ALA A 339 -4.50 5.61 18.38
N VAL A 340 -3.45 5.36 17.59
CA VAL A 340 -2.27 4.58 18.00
C VAL A 340 -1.60 5.21 19.21
N THR A 341 -1.30 6.51 19.15
CA THR A 341 -0.67 7.24 20.27
C THR A 341 -1.54 7.20 21.54
N ALA A 342 -2.85 7.35 21.40
CA ALA A 342 -3.79 7.24 22.52
C ALA A 342 -3.87 5.82 23.11
N ALA A 343 -3.88 4.78 22.26
CA ALA A 343 -3.90 3.38 22.67
C ALA A 343 -2.62 3.01 23.43
N VAL A 344 -1.44 3.36 22.91
CA VAL A 344 -0.13 3.12 23.55
C VAL A 344 -0.05 3.85 24.90
N LYS A 345 -0.47 5.12 24.95
CA LYS A 345 -0.54 5.87 26.22
C LYS A 345 -1.39 5.13 27.25
N SER A 346 -2.61 4.72 26.87
CA SER A 346 -3.55 4.03 27.76
C SER A 346 -3.01 2.67 28.24
N ALA A 347 -2.42 1.88 27.33
CA ALA A 347 -1.80 0.59 27.65
C ALA A 347 -0.61 0.73 28.60
N GLY A 348 0.26 1.71 28.38
CA GLY A 348 1.39 1.99 29.28
C GLY A 348 0.95 2.50 30.65
N GLU A 349 -0.06 3.38 30.71
CA GLU A 349 -0.66 3.83 31.98
C GLU A 349 -1.39 2.70 32.73
N ALA A 350 -1.91 1.68 32.02
CA ALA A 350 -2.43 0.46 32.63
C ALA A 350 -1.30 -0.43 33.15
N CYS A 351 -0.22 -0.61 32.37
CA CYS A 351 0.98 -1.37 32.75
C CYS A 351 1.60 -0.85 34.06
N VAL A 352 1.73 0.47 34.22
CA VAL A 352 2.26 1.10 35.46
C VAL A 352 1.38 0.86 36.69
N LYS A 353 0.08 0.56 36.52
CA LYS A 353 -0.85 0.26 37.62
C LYS A 353 -0.81 -1.20 38.07
N GLU A 354 -0.11 -2.08 37.34
CA GLU A 354 0.03 -3.48 37.71
C GLU A 354 0.83 -3.67 39.01
N ARG A 355 0.60 -4.80 39.68
CA ARG A 355 1.34 -5.22 40.89
C ARG A 355 2.07 -6.55 40.68
N LYS A 356 2.46 -6.82 39.43
CA LYS A 356 3.13 -8.06 39.01
C LYS A 356 4.65 -7.89 39.11
N ALA A 357 5.35 -9.01 39.26
CA ALA A 357 6.82 -9.05 39.23
C ALA A 357 7.36 -8.71 37.82
N THR A 358 6.69 -9.19 36.79
CA THR A 358 6.88 -8.84 35.37
C THR A 358 5.59 -8.20 34.87
N THR A 359 5.67 -7.01 34.28
CA THR A 359 4.48 -6.30 33.80
C THR A 359 4.07 -6.72 32.39
N SER A 360 2.85 -6.40 32.00
CA SER A 360 2.32 -6.64 30.64
C SER A 360 3.03 -5.86 29.52
N CYS A 361 3.98 -4.98 29.85
CA CYS A 361 4.77 -4.21 28.89
C CYS A 361 6.28 -4.48 28.97
N GLY A 362 6.71 -5.59 29.61
CA GLY A 362 8.11 -6.03 29.68
C GLY A 362 8.73 -5.93 31.08
N PRO A 363 8.89 -4.71 31.66
CA PRO A 363 9.64 -4.48 32.89
C PRO A 363 9.44 -5.49 34.02
N SER A 364 10.57 -6.08 34.42
CA SER A 364 10.64 -7.07 35.51
C SER A 364 11.41 -6.56 36.74
N ILE A 365 10.99 -7.01 37.93
CA ILE A 365 11.76 -6.81 39.15
C ILE A 365 12.93 -7.79 39.23
N HIS A 366 14.06 -7.29 39.73
CA HIS A 366 15.32 -8.03 39.80
C HIS A 366 15.81 -8.06 41.27
N PRO A 367 15.22 -8.90 42.14
CA PRO A 367 15.64 -9.02 43.53
C PRO A 367 16.92 -9.86 43.68
N PRO A 368 17.71 -9.68 44.75
CA PRO A 368 18.83 -10.56 45.06
C PRO A 368 18.39 -12.03 45.22
N SER A 369 19.22 -12.98 44.81
CA SER A 369 18.92 -14.42 44.94
C SER A 369 18.59 -14.80 46.39
N GLY A 370 17.59 -15.68 46.55
CA GLY A 370 17.05 -16.09 47.86
C GLY A 370 16.08 -15.08 48.51
N THR A 371 15.72 -13.98 47.86
CA THR A 371 14.71 -13.04 48.37
C THR A 371 13.28 -13.56 48.14
N LYS A 372 12.48 -13.66 49.21
CA LYS A 372 11.04 -13.92 49.09
C LYS A 372 10.30 -12.59 48.95
N VAL A 373 9.80 -12.28 47.75
CA VAL A 373 9.10 -11.02 47.44
C VAL A 373 7.63 -11.07 47.90
N ASP A 374 7.17 -10.01 48.55
CA ASP A 374 5.75 -9.76 48.82
C ASP A 374 5.12 -9.04 47.64
N THR A 375 4.52 -9.80 46.71
CA THR A 375 3.97 -9.27 45.44
C THR A 375 2.87 -8.22 45.66
N SER A 376 2.14 -8.30 46.77
CA SER A 376 1.07 -7.34 47.12
C SER A 376 1.60 -5.90 47.30
N THR A 377 2.90 -5.77 47.62
CA THR A 377 3.60 -4.50 47.86
C THR A 377 4.22 -3.89 46.61
N ILE A 378 4.27 -4.60 45.49
CA ILE A 378 4.86 -4.10 44.24
C ILE A 378 4.11 -2.86 43.76
N ARG A 379 4.83 -1.75 43.59
CA ARG A 379 4.35 -0.51 43.00
C ARG A 379 5.30 -0.07 41.90
N TRP A 380 4.81 -0.05 40.68
CA TRP A 380 5.50 0.51 39.53
C TRP A 380 5.26 2.02 39.43
N SER A 381 6.20 2.71 38.80
CA SER A 381 6.18 4.15 38.54
C SER A 381 7.07 4.45 37.34
N VAL A 382 6.74 5.48 36.57
CA VAL A 382 7.64 5.99 35.51
C VAL A 382 8.81 6.71 36.18
N SER A 383 10.04 6.35 35.81
CA SER A 383 11.26 7.03 36.27
C SER A 383 11.75 8.10 35.27
N PHE A 384 11.54 7.86 33.96
CA PHE A 384 11.76 8.85 32.90
C PHE A 384 10.93 8.50 31.65
N GLY A 385 10.81 9.46 30.74
CA GLY A 385 10.06 9.29 29.48
C GLY A 385 8.55 9.53 29.64
N SER A 386 7.77 9.18 28.61
CA SER A 386 6.31 9.16 28.66
C SER A 386 5.75 8.26 27.57
N PHE A 387 4.75 7.42 27.91
CA PHE A 387 4.00 6.63 26.92
C PHE A 387 3.24 7.47 25.88
N SER A 388 3.10 8.79 26.10
CA SER A 388 2.54 9.72 25.13
C SER A 388 3.55 10.24 24.10
N LYS A 389 4.86 9.93 24.24
CA LYS A 389 5.94 10.40 23.36
C LYS A 389 6.39 9.28 22.42
N LEU A 390 5.48 8.91 21.52
CA LEU A 390 5.71 7.88 20.50
C LEU A 390 6.44 8.50 19.30
N SER A 391 7.54 7.90 18.85
CA SER A 391 8.32 8.32 17.68
C SER A 391 8.22 7.31 16.54
N SER A 392 8.51 7.76 15.31
CA SER A 392 8.49 6.95 14.07
C SER A 392 7.25 6.07 13.88
N VAL A 393 6.07 6.59 14.24
CA VAL A 393 4.78 5.89 14.12
C VAL A 393 4.48 5.59 12.65
N ARG A 394 4.38 4.31 12.31
CA ARG A 394 4.17 3.81 10.94
C ARG A 394 3.34 2.53 10.93
N LEU A 395 2.91 2.08 9.76
CA LEU A 395 2.41 0.71 9.60
C LEU A 395 3.54 -0.29 9.85
N ASN A 396 3.19 -1.49 10.34
CA ASN A 396 4.10 -2.62 10.24
C ASN A 396 4.25 -3.00 8.75
N TYR A 397 5.47 -3.34 8.33
CA TYR A 397 5.72 -3.75 6.95
C TYR A 397 5.28 -5.20 6.70
N GLU A 398 5.31 -6.05 7.73
CA GLU A 398 4.92 -7.46 7.63
C GLU A 398 3.39 -7.66 7.75
N ASP A 399 2.68 -6.79 8.49
CA ASP A 399 1.22 -6.82 8.65
C ASP A 399 0.63 -5.40 8.55
N GLY A 400 0.00 -5.08 7.41
CA GLY A 400 -0.59 -3.77 7.17
C GLY A 400 -1.78 -3.42 8.08
N ARG A 401 -2.29 -4.39 8.87
CA ARG A 401 -3.31 -4.18 9.90
C ARG A 401 -2.73 -3.66 11.21
N GLN A 402 -1.41 -3.61 11.34
CA GLN A 402 -0.72 -3.18 12.56
C GLN A 402 -0.03 -1.83 12.36
N ALA A 403 0.06 -1.05 13.43
CA ALA A 403 0.99 0.06 13.54
C ALA A 403 2.08 -0.25 14.55
N VAL A 404 3.29 0.22 14.27
CA VAL A 404 4.45 0.20 15.17
C VAL A 404 4.95 1.61 15.41
N GLY A 405 5.63 1.81 16.54
CA GLY A 405 6.35 3.04 16.86
C GLY A 405 7.37 2.76 17.95
N TYR A 406 8.13 3.78 18.34
CA TYR A 406 9.15 3.66 19.40
C TYR A 406 8.84 4.56 20.60
N VAL A 407 8.98 4.05 21.82
CA VAL A 407 8.74 4.83 23.04
C VAL A 407 9.69 4.48 24.18
N SER A 408 10.64 5.37 24.45
CA SER A 408 11.61 5.15 25.53
C SER A 408 11.04 5.62 26.87
N VAL A 409 10.53 4.67 27.65
CA VAL A 409 10.05 4.84 29.03
C VAL A 409 10.84 3.94 29.96
N GLY A 410 11.44 4.54 30.99
CA GLY A 410 12.02 3.81 32.11
C GLY A 410 11.00 3.63 33.24
N MET A 411 10.97 2.44 33.83
CA MET A 411 10.09 2.14 34.96
C MET A 411 10.90 1.80 36.22
N LYS A 412 10.37 2.18 37.38
CA LYS A 412 10.89 1.82 38.70
C LYS A 412 9.83 1.10 39.51
N ALA A 413 10.18 -0.08 40.00
CA ALA A 413 9.42 -0.80 41.02
C ALA A 413 9.94 -0.46 42.42
N LYS A 414 9.03 -0.25 43.36
CA LYS A 414 9.28 -0.36 44.81
C LYS A 414 8.49 -1.56 45.33
N TYR A 415 9.11 -2.38 46.18
CA TYR A 415 8.47 -3.57 46.76
C TYR A 415 9.16 -3.96 48.06
N VAL A 416 8.54 -4.86 48.81
CA VAL A 416 9.08 -5.42 50.05
C VAL A 416 9.41 -6.90 49.81
N GLY A 417 10.49 -7.36 50.42
CA GLY A 417 10.85 -8.78 50.42
C GLY A 417 11.55 -9.19 51.71
N THR A 418 11.63 -10.49 51.95
CA THR A 418 12.43 -11.08 53.01
C THR A 418 13.73 -11.61 52.43
N TYR A 419 14.86 -11.05 52.85
CA TYR A 419 16.21 -11.45 52.45
C TYR A 419 17.03 -11.78 53.69
N LYS A 420 17.68 -12.94 53.72
CA LYS A 420 18.43 -13.47 54.88
C LYS A 420 17.66 -13.35 56.21
N GLY A 421 16.37 -13.68 56.18
CA GLY A 421 15.47 -13.63 57.34
C GLY A 421 14.97 -12.24 57.76
N ARG A 422 15.37 -11.15 57.09
CA ARG A 422 14.96 -9.78 57.41
C ARG A 422 14.03 -9.20 56.34
N LYS A 423 12.95 -8.54 56.76
CA LYS A 423 12.06 -7.77 55.88
C LYS A 423 12.77 -6.49 55.44
N THR A 424 12.79 -6.19 54.14
CA THR A 424 13.56 -5.07 53.57
C THR A 424 12.81 -4.45 52.40
N ASN A 425 12.92 -3.13 52.25
CA ASN A 425 12.42 -2.39 51.10
C ASN A 425 13.42 -2.47 49.95
N PHE A 426 12.97 -2.91 48.79
CA PHE A 426 13.75 -2.99 47.57
C PHE A 426 13.31 -1.95 46.56
N SER A 427 14.20 -1.65 45.62
CA SER A 427 13.89 -0.92 44.41
C SER A 427 14.58 -1.61 43.24
N SER A 428 13.82 -1.90 42.19
CA SER A 428 14.36 -2.33 40.90
C SER A 428 14.04 -1.24 39.87
N TYR A 429 15.00 -0.97 39.01
CA TYR A 429 14.82 -0.13 37.82
C TYR A 429 14.77 -1.07 36.62
N SER A 430 13.88 -0.82 35.66
CA SER A 430 13.95 -1.54 34.39
C SER A 430 15.20 -1.06 33.64
N THR A 431 16.09 -2.00 33.34
CA THR A 431 17.14 -1.82 32.33
C THR A 431 16.57 -2.00 30.93
N GLU A 432 15.49 -2.77 30.82
CA GLU A 432 14.64 -2.87 29.63
C GLU A 432 13.81 -1.59 29.47
N PHE A 433 13.86 -1.04 28.26
CA PHE A 433 12.96 0.02 27.80
C PHE A 433 11.71 -0.63 27.19
N VAL A 434 10.57 0.04 27.32
CA VAL A 434 9.32 -0.40 26.70
C VAL A 434 9.27 0.03 25.22
N ASP A 435 10.24 -0.40 24.43
CA ASP A 435 10.63 0.34 23.22
C ASP A 435 9.70 0.15 22.01
N LYS A 436 8.98 -0.98 21.84
CA LYS A 436 8.20 -1.28 20.61
C LYS A 436 6.75 -1.72 20.86
N PRO A 437 5.80 -0.79 21.01
CA PRO A 437 4.37 -1.10 20.92
C PRO A 437 3.95 -1.49 19.50
N VAL A 438 3.19 -2.57 19.41
CA VAL A 438 2.45 -3.01 18.22
C VAL A 438 0.95 -2.81 18.47
N VAL A 439 0.26 -2.12 17.57
CA VAL A 439 -1.16 -1.76 17.73
C VAL A 439 -2.00 -2.33 16.59
N ASN A 440 -2.98 -3.19 16.92
CA ASN A 440 -3.88 -3.78 15.94
C ASN A 440 -5.00 -2.79 15.55
N LEU A 441 -4.90 -2.23 14.33
CA LEU A 441 -5.77 -1.18 13.77
C LEU A 441 -7.15 -1.69 13.34
N PHE A 442 -7.40 -3.00 13.45
CA PHE A 442 -8.65 -3.68 13.08
C PHE A 442 -9.28 -4.38 14.30
N SER A 443 -9.03 -3.85 15.49
CA SER A 443 -9.64 -4.29 16.75
C SER A 443 -10.37 -3.13 17.44
N GLU A 444 -11.52 -3.40 18.05
CA GLU A 444 -12.27 -2.42 18.83
C GLU A 444 -12.47 -2.94 20.26
N PRO A 445 -11.93 -2.26 21.30
CA PRO A 445 -10.95 -1.16 21.21
C PRO A 445 -9.62 -1.63 20.62
N LEU A 446 -8.78 -0.67 20.18
CA LEU A 446 -7.44 -0.94 19.67
C LEU A 446 -6.60 -1.70 20.72
N LYS A 447 -6.15 -2.90 20.36
CA LYS A 447 -5.27 -3.73 21.19
C LYS A 447 -3.81 -3.33 20.98
N VAL A 448 -3.06 -3.25 22.10
CA VAL A 448 -1.62 -2.99 22.13
C VAL A 448 -0.92 -4.22 22.68
N SER A 449 0.08 -4.72 21.97
CA SER A 449 1.11 -5.64 22.46
C SER A 449 2.46 -4.93 22.45
N TRP A 450 3.45 -5.52 23.11
CA TRP A 450 4.80 -4.97 23.20
C TRP A 450 5.77 -6.05 22.72
N GLU A 451 6.70 -5.66 21.85
CA GLU A 451 7.83 -6.49 21.42
C GLU A 451 9.08 -6.08 22.19
N ASP A 452 9.91 -7.08 22.52
CA ASP A 452 11.21 -6.90 23.19
C ASP A 452 12.31 -6.40 22.22
#